data_AF-A0A7G8V8W7-F1
#
_entry.id   AF-A0A7G8V8W7-F1
#
_cell.length_a   1.000
_cell.length_b   1.000
_cell.length_c   1.000
_cell.angle_alpha   90.00
_cell.angle_beta   90.00
_cell.angle_gamma   90.00
#
_symmetry.space_group_name_H-M   'P 1'
#
loop_
_entity.id
_entity.type
_entity.pdbx_description
1 polymer ?
#
loop_
_entity_poly.entity_id
_entity_poly.type
_entity_poly.pdbx_seq_one_letter_code
_entity_poly.pdbx_strand_id
1 'polypeptide(L)'
;MININKMIQRVLLGLILFMSSYSSAQTLIGQRTLRFTDSTRNRPVVTELWYPTTDTLKTSDHEDSPFIRGYTVRNGSFPATKYPLIMISH
;
A
#
# COMPACT_ATOMS: atom_id res chain seq x y z
N MET A 1 19.32 45.52 -6.49
CA MET A 1 19.21 44.88 -7.82
C MET A 1 19.30 43.37 -7.62
N ILE A 2 18.18 42.64 -7.75
CA ILE A 2 18.16 41.19 -7.54
C ILE A 2 18.88 40.53 -8.72
N ASN A 3 19.88 39.69 -8.45
CA ASN A 3 20.58 38.95 -9.47
C ASN A 3 19.66 37.83 -9.98
N ILE A 4 19.18 37.98 -11.22
CA ILE A 4 18.21 37.09 -11.87
C ILE A 4 18.69 35.64 -11.86
N ASN A 5 19.99 35.40 -12.05
CA ASN A 5 20.55 34.05 -12.05
C ASN A 5 20.48 33.40 -10.66
N LYS A 6 20.71 34.16 -9.59
CA LYS A 6 20.54 33.67 -8.20
C LYS A 6 19.06 33.40 -7.88
N MET A 7 18.14 34.18 -8.43
CA MET A 7 16.70 33.96 -8.23
C MET A 7 16.25 32.68 -8.95
N ILE A 8 16.66 32.49 -10.20
CA ILE A 8 16.38 31.27 -10.97
C ILE A 8 16.97 30.04 -10.28
N GLN A 9 18.19 30.13 -9.76
CA GLN A 9 18.82 29.03 -9.02
C GLN A 9 18.04 28.63 -7.76
N ARG A 10 17.52 29.61 -7.00
CA ARG A 10 16.68 29.34 -5.81
C ARG A 10 15.34 28.71 -6.17
N VAL A 11 14.72 29.16 -7.26
CA VAL A 11 13.47 28.57 -7.76
C VAL A 11 13.70 27.12 -8.22
N LEU A 12 14.77 26.87 -8.99
CA LEU A 12 15.17 25.52 -9.41
C LEU A 12 15.44 24.60 -8.22
N LEU A 13 16.16 25.09 -7.21
CA LEU A 13 16.45 24.31 -6.00
C LEU A 13 15.17 23.96 -5.23
N GLY A 14 14.24 24.91 -5.12
CA GLY A 14 12.93 24.68 -4.52
C GLY A 14 12.09 23.65 -5.30
N LEU A 15 12.12 23.70 -6.63
CA LEU A 15 11.38 22.77 -7.49
C LEU A 15 11.90 21.33 -7.36
N ILE A 16 13.22 21.14 -7.31
CA ILE A 16 13.86 19.82 -7.16
C ILE A 16 13.49 19.21 -5.80
N LEU A 17 13.50 20.01 -4.72
CA LEU A 17 13.13 19.52 -3.39
C LEU A 17 11.65 19.13 -3.31
N PHE A 18 10.77 19.82 -4.05
CA PHE A 18 9.33 19.52 -4.07
C PHE A 18 9.00 18.23 -4.84
N MET A 19 9.84 17.81 -5.79
CA MET A 19 9.66 16.58 -6.56
C MET A 19 10.09 15.30 -5.79
N SER A 20 10.73 15.42 -4.63
CA SER A 20 11.19 14.27 -3.82
C SER A 20 10.06 13.49 -3.13
N SER A 21 8.83 14.02 -3.14
CA SER A 21 7.70 13.46 -2.38
C SER A 21 6.79 12.53 -3.17
N TYR A 22 7.15 12.15 -4.41
CA TYR A 22 6.46 11.07 -5.12
C TYR A 22 6.77 9.73 -4.44
N SER A 23 6.01 9.40 -3.40
CA SER A 23 5.89 8.01 -2.96
C SER A 23 5.24 7.24 -4.11
N SER A 24 6.01 6.39 -4.80
CA SER A 24 5.42 5.42 -5.72
C SER A 24 4.49 4.53 -4.90
N ALA A 25 3.21 4.53 -5.24
CA ALA A 25 2.27 3.57 -4.68
C ALA A 25 2.80 2.16 -4.94
N GLN A 26 2.82 1.32 -3.91
CA GLN A 26 3.21 -0.08 -4.07
C GLN A 26 2.24 -0.73 -5.06
N THR A 27 2.75 -1.20 -6.20
CA THR A 27 1.92 -1.77 -7.27
C THR A 27 1.50 -3.21 -6.98
N LEU A 28 2.26 -3.92 -6.14
CA LEU A 28 2.01 -5.31 -5.79
C LEU A 28 1.52 -5.41 -4.35
N ILE A 29 0.24 -5.79 -4.21
CA ILE A 29 -0.46 -5.90 -2.94
C ILE A 29 -0.85 -7.36 -2.75
N GLY A 30 -0.39 -7.97 -1.66
CA GLY A 30 -0.87 -9.27 -1.20
C GLY A 30 -2.14 -9.12 -0.37
N GLN A 31 -3.02 -10.12 -0.42
CA GLN A 31 -4.22 -10.21 0.41
C GLN A 31 -4.28 -11.56 1.14
N ARG A 32 -4.68 -11.54 2.41
CA ARG A 32 -4.95 -12.77 3.19
C ARG A 32 -6.16 -12.61 4.12
N THR A 33 -7.05 -13.60 4.07
CA THR A 33 -8.13 -13.76 5.05
C THR A 33 -7.57 -14.45 6.30
N LEU A 34 -7.66 -13.79 7.44
CA LEU A 34 -7.34 -14.34 8.76
C LEU A 34 -8.66 -14.66 9.49
N ARG A 35 -8.68 -15.81 10.17
CA ARG A 35 -9.81 -16.26 10.99
C ARG A 35 -9.30 -16.57 12.38
N PHE A 36 -9.81 -15.87 13.38
CA PHE A 36 -9.47 -16.07 14.78
C PHE A 36 -10.73 -16.12 15.63
N THR A 37 -10.63 -16.78 16.77
CA THR A 37 -11.71 -16.81 17.77
C THR A 37 -11.26 -15.95 18.94
N ASP A 38 -12.03 -14.91 19.23
CA ASP A 38 -11.90 -14.18 20.49
C ASP A 38 -12.41 -15.09 21.61
N SER A 39 -11.49 -15.69 22.37
CA SER A 39 -11.79 -16.65 23.43
C SER A 39 -12.60 -16.04 24.57
N THR A 40 -12.45 -14.74 24.84
CA THR A 40 -13.17 -14.07 25.93
C THR A 40 -14.66 -13.95 25.65
N ARG A 41 -15.02 -13.78 24.37
CA ARG A 41 -16.41 -13.62 23.91
C ARG A 41 -16.92 -14.84 23.14
N ASN A 42 -16.09 -15.88 23.01
CA ASN A 42 -16.30 -17.02 22.13
C ASN A 42 -16.79 -16.61 20.73
N ARG A 43 -16.22 -15.52 20.19
CA ARG A 43 -16.71 -14.89 18.96
C ARG A 43 -15.74 -15.13 17.81
N PRO A 44 -16.18 -15.70 16.68
CA PRO A 44 -15.36 -15.75 15.48
C PRO A 44 -15.19 -14.35 14.90
N VAL A 45 -13.95 -14.02 14.54
CA VAL A 45 -13.58 -12.77 13.90
C VAL A 45 -12.84 -13.10 12.61
N VAL A 46 -13.29 -12.47 11.53
CA VAL A 46 -12.68 -12.57 10.21
C VAL A 46 -12.06 -11.21 9.89
N THR A 47 -10.82 -11.22 9.41
CA THR A 47 -10.09 -10.00 9.05
C THR A 47 -9.41 -10.21 7.71
N GLU A 48 -9.57 -9.25 6.81
CA GLU A 48 -8.78 -9.18 5.58
C GLU A 48 -7.53 -8.34 5.84
N LEU A 49 -6.38 -8.89 5.47
CA LEU A 49 -5.08 -8.22 5.58
C LEU A 49 -4.57 -7.90 4.17
N TRP A 50 -4.30 -6.63 3.91
CA TRP A 50 -3.60 -6.15 2.71
C TRP A 50 -2.19 -5.67 3.07
N TYR A 51 -1.20 -6.08 2.29
CA TYR A 51 0.21 -5.81 2.58
C TYR A 51 1.08 -5.77 1.31
N PRO A 52 2.24 -5.10 1.33
CA PRO A 52 3.21 -5.16 0.22
C PRO A 52 3.68 -6.60 -0.02
N THR A 53 3.75 -7.02 -1.28
CA THR A 53 4.34 -8.29 -1.66
C THR A 53 5.27 -8.13 -2.86
N THR A 54 6.17 -9.09 -3.05
CA THR A 54 7.01 -9.20 -4.26
C THR A 54 6.43 -10.15 -5.29
N ASP A 55 5.37 -10.86 -4.93
CA ASP A 55 4.70 -11.81 -5.82
C ASP A 55 3.96 -11.07 -6.94
N THR A 56 3.90 -11.68 -8.11
CA THR A 56 3.15 -11.15 -9.25
C THR A 56 1.71 -11.68 -9.26
N LEU A 57 0.80 -10.88 -9.82
CA LEU A 57 -0.58 -11.29 -10.04
C LEU A 57 -0.64 -12.52 -10.95
N LYS A 58 -1.48 -13.48 -10.56
CA LYS A 58 -1.81 -14.68 -11.33
C LYS A 58 -3.21 -14.52 -11.91
N THR A 59 -3.52 -15.26 -12.97
CA THR A 59 -4.88 -15.29 -13.55
C THR A 59 -5.94 -15.65 -12.50
N SER A 60 -5.61 -16.51 -11.54
CA SER A 60 -6.51 -16.90 -10.43
C SER A 60 -6.80 -15.77 -9.42
N ASP A 61 -6.00 -14.70 -9.43
CA ASP A 61 -6.21 -13.52 -8.56
C ASP A 61 -7.27 -12.56 -9.15
N HIS A 62 -7.70 -12.81 -10.39
CA HIS A 62 -8.83 -12.13 -11.00
C HIS A 62 -10.13 -12.79 -10.52
N GLU A 63 -10.70 -12.26 -9.45
CA GLU A 63 -11.99 -12.70 -8.93
C GLU A 63 -13.14 -11.98 -9.67
N ASP A 64 -14.06 -12.74 -10.24
CA ASP A 64 -15.27 -12.21 -10.86
C ASP A 64 -16.18 -11.62 -9.79
N SER A 65 -16.33 -10.30 -9.78
CA SER A 65 -17.12 -9.56 -8.79
C SER A 65 -17.96 -8.49 -9.47
N PRO A 66 -19.19 -8.21 -8.98
CA PRO A 66 -19.97 -7.07 -9.46
C PRO A 66 -19.37 -5.72 -9.04
N PHE A 67 -18.29 -5.72 -8.24
CA PHE A 67 -17.60 -4.52 -7.79
C PHE A 67 -16.23 -4.40 -8.47
N ILE A 68 -15.89 -3.19 -8.92
CA ILE A 68 -14.53 -2.88 -9.39
C ILE A 68 -13.60 -2.85 -8.18
N ARG A 69 -12.57 -3.69 -8.20
CA ARG A 69 -11.55 -3.80 -7.14
C ARG A 69 -10.16 -3.76 -7.78
N GLY A 70 -9.19 -3.22 -7.06
CA GLY A 70 -7.78 -3.42 -7.42
C GLY A 70 -7.42 -4.89 -7.22
N TYR A 71 -6.72 -5.49 -8.19
CA TYR A 71 -6.27 -6.88 -8.07
C TYR A 71 -5.18 -7.00 -7.01
N THR A 72 -5.25 -8.08 -6.23
CA THR A 72 -4.29 -8.39 -5.16
C THR A 72 -3.85 -9.84 -5.26
N VAL A 73 -2.61 -10.14 -4.91
CA VAL A 73 -2.09 -11.52 -4.91
C VAL A 73 -2.67 -12.29 -3.73
N ARG A 74 -3.50 -13.30 -4.00
CA ARG A 74 -4.12 -14.10 -2.94
C ARG A 74 -3.06 -14.93 -2.22
N ASN A 75 -3.02 -14.80 -0.90
CA ASN A 75 -2.06 -15.46 -0.01
C ASN A 75 -0.58 -15.15 -0.33
N GLY A 76 -0.27 -14.00 -0.95
CA GLY A 76 1.09 -13.64 -1.33
C GLY A 76 2.12 -13.71 -0.20
N SER A 77 3.39 -13.81 -0.55
CA SER A 77 4.50 -13.87 0.40
C SER A 77 4.55 -12.61 1.26
N PHE A 78 4.71 -12.79 2.58
CA PHE A 78 4.90 -11.66 3.48
C PHE A 78 6.22 -10.94 3.18
N PRO A 79 6.27 -9.60 3.39
CA PRO A 79 7.51 -8.88 3.23
C PRO A 79 8.53 -9.31 4.29
N ALA A 80 9.81 -9.26 3.92
CA ALA A 80 10.91 -9.56 4.86
C ALA A 80 11.03 -8.52 5.99
N THR A 81 10.51 -7.31 5.78
CA THR A 81 10.55 -6.20 6.74
C THR A 81 9.16 -5.92 7.32
N LYS A 82 9.14 -5.25 8.48
CA LYS A 82 7.90 -4.81 9.14
C LYS A 82 7.44 -3.46 8.61
N TYR A 83 6.13 -3.29 8.50
CA TYR A 83 5.48 -2.04 8.12
C TYR A 83 4.55 -1.55 9.24
N PRO A 84 4.26 -0.24 9.31
CA PRO A 84 3.19 0.27 10.16
C PRO A 84 1.86 -0.44 9.89
N LEU A 85 1.14 -0.80 10.94
CA LEU A 85 -0.17 -1.45 10.86
C LEU A 85 -1.28 -0.40 10.98
N ILE A 86 -2.19 -0.39 10.00
CA ILE A 86 -3.43 0.38 10.06
C ILE A 86 -4.57 -0.62 10.25
N MET A 87 -5.35 -0.44 11.31
CA MET A 87 -6.52 -1.26 11.59
C MET A 87 -7.78 -0.45 11.28
N ILE A 88 -8.66 -1.03 10.47
CA ILE A 88 -9.93 -0.42 10.06
C ILE A 88 -11.05 -1.33 10.54
N SER A 89 -12.02 -0.75 11.23
CA SER A 89 -13.31 -1.39 11.53
C SER A 89 -14.40 -0.58 10.86
N HIS A 90 -15.39 -1.27 10.31
CA HIS A 90 -16.69 -0.65 10.04
C HIS A 90 -17.45 -0.47 11.35
#